data_AF-I7B5M3-F1
#
_entry.id   AF-I7B5M3-F1
#
_cell.length_a   1.000
_cell.length_b   1.000
_cell.length_c   1.000
_cell.angle_alpha   90.00
_cell.angle_beta   90.00
_cell.angle_gamma   90.00
#
_symmetry.space_group_name_H-M   'P 1'
#
loop_
_entity.id
_entity.type
_entity.pdbx_description
1 polymer ?
#
loop_
_entity_poly.entity_id
_entity_poly.type
_entity_poly.pdbx_seq_one_letter_code
_entity_poly.pdbx_strand_id
1 'polypeptide(L)'
;FENMIRKGSKPNVAIYTVLIDGYAKSGSVEDAIRLLHRMIDEGFKPDVVTYSVVVNGLCKNGRVEEALDYFQTCRFNGLAINSMFYSSLIDGLGKAGRI
;
A
#
# COMPACT_ATOMS: atom_id res chain seq x y z
N PHE A 1 -1.04 12.97 -13.15
CA PHE A 1 -1.97 12.79 -12.02
C PHE A 1 -2.60 14.11 -11.58
N GLU A 2 -1.83 15.08 -11.07
CA GLU A 2 -2.37 16.38 -10.61
C GLU A 2 -3.11 17.16 -11.69
N ASN A 3 -2.62 17.11 -12.94
CA ASN A 3 -3.33 17.70 -14.08
C ASN A 3 -4.70 17.05 -14.38
N MET A 4 -4.95 15.80 -13.98
CA MET A 4 -6.28 15.18 -14.12
C MET A 4 -7.23 15.69 -13.03
N ILE A 5 -6.73 15.79 -11.78
CA ILE A 5 -7.47 16.35 -10.65
C ILE A 5 -7.84 17.82 -10.93
N ARG A 6 -6.89 18.62 -11.43
CA ARG A 6 -7.09 20.03 -11.79
C ARG A 6 -8.11 20.23 -12.92
N LYS A 7 -8.28 19.22 -13.77
CA LYS A 7 -9.29 19.20 -14.85
C LYS A 7 -10.65 18.68 -14.39
N GLY A 8 -10.83 18.37 -13.11
CA GLY A 8 -12.08 17.82 -12.56
C GLY A 8 -12.29 16.34 -12.87
N SER A 9 -11.32 15.67 -13.49
CA SER A 9 -11.37 14.22 -13.72
C SER A 9 -10.97 13.51 -12.43
N LYS A 10 -11.93 12.84 -11.78
CA LYS A 10 -11.67 12.03 -10.59
C LYS A 10 -10.74 10.86 -10.97
N PRO A 11 -9.53 10.76 -10.40
CA PRO A 11 -8.73 9.56 -10.54
C PRO A 11 -9.53 8.37 -9.99
N ASN A 12 -9.52 7.25 -10.71
CA ASN A 12 -10.13 6.03 -10.22
C ASN A 12 -9.18 5.30 -9.26
N VAL A 13 -9.70 4.28 -8.56
CA VAL A 13 -8.91 3.41 -7.69
C VAL A 13 -7.65 2.89 -8.40
N ALA A 14 -7.79 2.45 -9.66
CA ALA A 14 -6.67 1.90 -10.43
C ALA A 14 -5.52 2.91 -10.66
N ILE A 15 -5.81 4.20 -10.89
CA ILE A 15 -4.79 5.24 -11.05
C ILE A 15 -4.02 5.42 -9.74
N TYR A 16 -4.72 5.47 -8.61
CA TYR A 16 -4.07 5.52 -7.30
C TYR A 16 -3.19 4.30 -7.05
N THR A 17 -3.71 3.09 -7.29
CA THR A 17 -2.96 1.84 -7.11
C THR A 17 -1.68 1.80 -7.96
N VAL A 18 -1.75 2.23 -9.24
CA VAL A 18 -0.57 2.28 -10.12
C VAL A 18 0.47 3.27 -9.63
N LEU A 19 0.06 4.44 -9.14
CA LEU A 19 1.00 5.43 -8.61
C LEU A 19 1.65 4.92 -7.31
N ILE A 20 0.85 4.40 -6.39
CA ILE A 20 1.31 3.80 -5.14
C ILE A 20 2.31 2.67 -5.44
N ASP A 21 2.06 1.84 -6.45
CA ASP A 21 2.97 0.77 -6.89
C ASP A 21 4.28 1.30 -7.48
N GLY A 22 4.22 2.35 -8.29
CA GLY A 22 5.41 3.05 -8.77
C GLY A 22 6.29 3.55 -7.62
N TYR A 23 5.70 4.26 -6.65
CA TYR A 23 6.42 4.79 -5.49
C TYR A 23 6.95 3.70 -4.55
N ALA A 24 6.16 2.65 -4.29
CA ALA A 24 6.60 1.54 -3.44
C ALA A 24 7.77 0.78 -4.06
N LYS A 25 7.78 0.60 -5.39
CA LYS A 25 8.86 -0.06 -6.13
C LYS A 25 10.12 0.80 -6.28
N SER A 26 9.98 2.13 -6.30
CA SER A 26 11.11 3.06 -6.33
C SER A 26 11.79 3.25 -4.98
N GLY A 27 11.26 2.63 -3.91
CA GLY A 27 11.73 2.81 -2.54
C GLY A 27 11.17 4.05 -1.85
N SER A 28 10.33 4.83 -2.53
CA SER A 28 9.67 6.04 -2.01
C SER A 28 8.38 5.66 -1.27
N VAL A 29 8.51 4.85 -0.23
CA VAL A 29 7.35 4.27 0.47
C VAL A 29 6.51 5.33 1.19
N GLU A 30 7.13 6.41 1.67
CA GLU A 30 6.44 7.52 2.31
C GLU A 30 5.46 8.22 1.34
N ASP A 31 5.86 8.37 0.07
CA ASP A 31 4.99 8.93 -0.97
C ASP A 31 3.85 7.96 -1.33
N ALA A 32 4.14 6.66 -1.35
CA ALA A 32 3.12 5.63 -1.53
C ALA A 32 2.06 5.66 -0.42
N ILE A 33 2.48 5.83 0.83
CA ILE A 33 1.59 5.97 2.00
C ILE A 33 0.78 7.26 1.92
N ARG A 34 1.40 8.40 1.57
CA ARG A 34 0.69 9.67 1.40
C ARG A 34 -0.41 9.56 0.35
N LEU A 35 -0.16 8.86 -0.76
CA LEU A 35 -1.18 8.62 -1.78
C LEU A 35 -2.28 7.68 -1.31
N LEU A 36 -1.97 6.66 -0.51
CA LEU A 36 -2.97 5.79 0.11
C LEU A 36 -3.90 6.59 1.04
N HIS A 37 -3.36 7.44 1.90
CA HIS A 37 -4.19 8.28 2.78
C HIS A 37 -5.03 9.28 1.98
N ARG A 38 -4.45 9.93 0.98
CA ARG A 38 -5.19 10.83 0.08
C ARG A 38 -6.36 10.11 -0.61
N MET A 39 -6.14 8.88 -1.07
CA MET A 39 -7.18 8.06 -1.67
C MET A 39 -8.35 7.85 -0.70
N ILE A 40 -8.06 7.53 0.57
CA ILE A 40 -9.06 7.34 1.62
C ILE A 40 -9.79 8.66 1.93
N ASP A 41 -9.06 9.77 2.08
CA ASP A 41 -9.62 11.10 2.38
C ASP A 41 -10.54 11.61 1.26
N GLU A 42 -10.22 11.27 0.00
CA GLU A 42 -11.07 11.56 -1.15
C GLU A 42 -12.29 10.60 -1.27
N GLY A 43 -12.44 9.67 -0.33
CA GLY A 43 -13.57 8.74 -0.23
C GLY A 43 -13.43 7.49 -1.09
N PHE A 44 -12.26 7.24 -1.69
CA PHE A 44 -12.01 6.02 -2.44
C PHE A 44 -11.61 4.90 -1.48
N LYS A 45 -12.17 3.70 -1.72
CA LYS A 45 -11.85 2.53 -0.91
C LYS A 45 -10.63 1.81 -1.51
N PRO A 46 -9.49 1.74 -0.81
CA PRO A 46 -8.35 0.96 -1.27
C PRO A 46 -8.72 -0.51 -1.34
N ASP A 47 -8.23 -1.19 -2.37
CA ASP A 47 -8.43 -2.62 -2.56
C ASP A 47 -7.25 -3.42 -1.98
N VAL A 48 -7.40 -4.75 -2.03
CA VAL A 48 -6.37 -5.70 -1.56
C VAL A 48 -5.04 -5.45 -2.27
N VAL A 49 -5.05 -5.10 -3.57
CA VAL A 49 -3.84 -4.84 -4.35
C VAL A 49 -3.12 -3.60 -3.83
N THR A 50 -3.85 -2.52 -3.56
CA THR A 50 -3.30 -1.25 -3.07
C THR A 50 -2.60 -1.43 -1.73
N TYR A 51 -3.22 -2.16 -0.78
CA TYR A 51 -2.56 -2.50 0.48
C TYR A 51 -1.38 -3.46 0.28
N SER A 52 -1.44 -4.40 -0.68
CA SER A 52 -0.35 -5.38 -0.93
C SER A 52 0.93 -4.66 -1.29
N VAL A 53 0.77 -3.65 -2.15
CA VAL A 53 1.86 -2.84 -2.66
C VAL A 53 2.53 -2.06 -1.53
N VAL A 54 1.74 -1.41 -0.66
CA VAL A 54 2.27 -0.63 0.47
C VAL A 54 2.98 -1.53 1.47
N VAL A 55 2.37 -2.66 1.84
CA VAL A 55 2.97 -3.64 2.76
C VAL A 55 4.27 -4.21 2.19
N ASN A 56 4.29 -4.59 0.91
CA ASN A 56 5.49 -5.09 0.25
C ASN A 56 6.59 -4.01 0.16
N GLY A 57 6.22 -2.76 -0.12
CA GLY A 57 7.14 -1.62 -0.10
C GLY A 57 7.76 -1.42 1.28
N LEU A 58 6.94 -1.40 2.33
CA LEU A 58 7.38 -1.29 3.73
C LEU A 58 8.30 -2.44 4.15
N CYS A 59 7.95 -3.69 3.84
CA CYS A 59 8.77 -4.86 4.11
C CYS A 59 10.15 -4.77 3.42
N LYS A 60 10.19 -4.36 2.14
CA LYS A 60 11.44 -4.22 1.39
C LYS A 60 12.35 -3.12 1.93
N ASN A 61 11.78 -2.11 2.59
CA ASN A 61 12.53 -1.03 3.23
C ASN A 61 12.82 -1.30 4.71
N GLY A 62 12.58 -2.52 5.20
CA GLY A 62 12.83 -2.90 6.59
C GLY A 62 11.83 -2.32 7.61
N ARG A 63 10.79 -1.61 7.15
CA ARG A 63 9.75 -1.00 7.99
C ARG A 63 8.62 -2.00 8.28
N VAL A 64 8.99 -3.16 8.81
CA VAL A 64 8.08 -4.32 8.95
C VAL A 64 6.96 -4.08 9.97
N GLU A 65 7.21 -3.29 11.03
CA GLU A 65 6.19 -2.98 12.05
C GLU A 65 5.03 -2.17 11.45
N GLU A 66 5.34 -1.16 10.62
CA GLU A 66 4.31 -0.40 9.92
C GLU A 66 3.60 -1.26 8.87
N ALA A 67 4.32 -2.18 8.21
CA ALA A 67 3.72 -3.13 7.29
C ALA A 67 2.66 -4.00 7.99
N LEU A 68 2.92 -4.40 9.23
CA LEU A 68 1.97 -5.14 10.08
C LEU A 68 0.76 -4.29 10.48
N ASP A 69 0.95 -3.01 10.75
CA ASP A 69 -0.14 -2.11 11.14
C ASP A 69 -1.13 -1.87 9.97
N TYR A 70 -0.60 -1.65 8.76
CA TYR A 70 -1.42 -1.59 7.54
C TYR A 70 -2.08 -2.94 7.21
N PHE A 71 -1.43 -4.05 7.51
CA PHE A 71 -2.01 -5.39 7.36
C PHE A 71 -3.21 -5.59 8.30
N GLN A 72 -3.09 -5.20 9.57
CA GLN A 72 -4.21 -5.26 10.52
C GLN A 72 -5.36 -4.37 10.07
N THR A 73 -5.06 -3.15 9.62
CA THR A 73 -6.04 -2.21 9.07
C THR A 73 -6.79 -2.80 7.87
N CYS A 74 -6.10 -3.52 6.97
CA CYS A 74 -6.72 -4.22 5.85
C CYS A 74 -7.68 -5.33 6.33
N ARG A 75 -7.31 -6.06 7.39
CA ARG A 75 -8.14 -7.10 8.03
C ARG A 75 -9.41 -6.53 8.66
N PHE A 76 -9.29 -5.41 9.38
CA PHE A 76 -10.43 -4.73 10.00
C PHE A 76 -11.40 -4.15 8.97
N ASN A 77 -10.90 -3.74 7.80
CA ASN A 77 -11.73 -3.27 6.70
C ASN A 77 -12.49 -4.38 5.95
N GLY A 78 -12.38 -5.64 6.40
CA GLY A 78 -13.08 -6.79 5.82
C GLY A 78 -12.57 -7.20 4.44
N LEU A 79 -11.37 -6.74 4.05
CA LEU A 79 -10.74 -7.11 2.80
C LEU A 79 -10.10 -8.49 2.96
N ALA A 80 -10.47 -9.44 2.10
CA ALA A 80 -9.90 -10.78 2.12
C ALA A 80 -8.40 -10.71 1.77
N ILE A 81 -7.56 -10.84 2.80
CA ILE A 81 -6.11 -10.80 2.66
C ILE A 81 -5.65 -12.13 2.04
N ASN A 82 -5.29 -12.11 0.77
CA ASN A 82 -4.87 -13.31 0.02
C ASN A 82 -3.46 -13.79 0.40
N SER A 83 -3.16 -15.06 0.08
CA SER A 83 -1.89 -15.77 0.35
C SER A 83 -0.59 -14.99 0.05
N MET A 84 -0.59 -14.12 -0.98
CA MET A 84 0.57 -13.28 -1.32
C MET A 84 0.99 -12.27 -0.22
N PHE A 85 0.07 -11.83 0.65
CA PHE A 85 0.43 -10.92 1.75
C PHE A 85 1.22 -11.60 2.85
N TYR A 86 0.84 -12.83 3.20
CA TYR A 86 1.52 -13.61 4.23
C TYR A 86 2.92 -14.00 3.78
N SER A 87 3.09 -14.37 2.51
CA SER A 87 4.43 -14.68 1.96
C SER A 87 5.34 -13.45 1.93
N SER A 88 4.83 -12.24 1.61
CA SER A 88 5.59 -10.99 1.69
C SER A 88 5.93 -10.58 3.12
N LEU A 89 5.05 -10.84 4.09
CA LEU A 89 5.32 -10.61 5.52
C LEU A 89 6.33 -11.61 6.08
N ILE A 90 6.24 -12.88 5.72
CA ILE A 90 7.19 -13.93 6.14
C ILE A 90 8.57 -13.67 5.52
N ASP A 91 8.65 -13.31 4.24
CA ASP A 91 9.92 -12.93 3.59
C ASP A 91 10.52 -11.66 4.23
N GLY A 92 9.67 -10.67 4.55
CA GLY A 92 10.09 -9.45 5.25
C GLY A 92 10.59 -9.70 6.68
N LEU A 93 9.88 -10.52 7.47
CA LEU A 93 10.27 -10.90 8.82
C LEU A 93 11.55 -11.77 8.84
N GLY A 94 11.72 -12.65 7.85
CA GLY A 94 12.93 -13.44 7.68
C GLY A 94 14.16 -12.60 7.34
N LYS A 95 14.00 -11.57 6.50
CA LYS A 95 15.09 -10.63 6.18
C LYS A 95 15.42 -9.65 7.30
N ALA A 96 14.46 -9.33 8.18
CA ALA A 96 14.68 -8.47 9.34
C ALA A 96 15.38 -9.17 10.53
N GLY A 97 15.74 -10.45 10.40
CA GLY A 97 16.55 -11.16 11.40
C GLY A 97 15.82 -11.45 12.72
N ARG A 98 14.48 -11.58 12.71
CA ARG A 98 13.68 -11.96 13.89
C ARG A 98 13.32 -13.46 13.94
N ILE A 99 14.14 -14.33 13.35
CA ILE A 99 14.05 -15.79 13.49
C ILE A 99 15.43 -16.38 13.77
#